data_AF-A0A0S8IT52-F1
#
_entry.id   AF-A0A0S8IT52-F1
#
_cell.length_a   1.000
_cell.length_b   1.000
_cell.length_c   1.000
_cell.angle_alpha   90.00
_cell.angle_beta   90.00
_cell.angle_gamma   90.00
#
_symmetry.space_group_name_H-M   'P 1'
#
loop_
_entity.id
_entity.type
_entity.pdbx_description
1 polymer ?
#
loop_
_entity_poly.entity_id
_entity_poly.type
_entity_poly.pdbx_seq_one_letter_code
_entity_poly.pdbx_strand_id
1 'polypeptide(L)' 'KKGDKILYGRYSGTEVTIEDTEYLIMRESDVLAVIG' A
#
# COMPACT_ATOMS: atom_id res chain seq x y z
N LYS A 1 0.74 1.39 -11.30
CA LYS A 1 2.04 2.03 -11.66
C LYS A 1 2.53 2.88 -10.49
N LYS A 2 3.83 3.21 -10.43
CA LYS A 2 4.37 4.05 -9.33
C LYS A 2 3.63 5.38 -9.30
N GLY A 3 3.10 5.75 -8.15
CA GLY A 3 2.35 6.99 -7.94
C GLY A 3 0.83 6.86 -8.06
N ASP A 4 0.31 5.69 -8.46
CA ASP A 4 -1.13 5.46 -8.47
C ASP A 4 -1.67 5.48 -7.04
N LYS A 5 -2.81 6.15 -6.85
CA LYS A 5 -3.59 6.03 -5.61
C LYS A 5 -4.41 4.75 -5.72
N ILE A 6 -4.48 3.99 -4.65
CA ILE A 6 -5.17 2.70 -4.64
C ILE A 6 -6.08 2.58 -3.42
N LEU A 7 -7.11 1.73 -3.54
CA LEU A 7 -7.88 1.21 -2.42
C LEU A 7 -7.34 -0.16 -2.02
N TYR A 8 -7.13 -0.35 -0.73
CA TYR A 8 -6.70 -1.60 -0.13
C TYR A 8 -7.49 -1.86 1.15
N GLY A 9 -7.51 -3.11 1.62
CA GLY A 9 -8.18 -3.48 2.87
C GLY A 9 -7.50 -2.85 4.09
N ARG A 10 -8.28 -2.35 5.05
CA ARG A 10 -7.75 -1.69 6.28
C ARG A 10 -6.72 -2.52 7.06
N TYR A 11 -6.80 -3.85 6.95
CA TYR A 11 -5.95 -4.80 7.68
C TYR A 11 -4.95 -5.53 6.76
N SER A 12 -4.73 -5.02 5.55
CA SER A 12 -3.83 -5.61 4.56
C SER A 12 -2.42 -5.01 4.67
N GLY A 13 -1.41 -5.87 4.59
CA GLY A 13 0.00 -5.48 4.58
C GLY A 13 0.68 -5.40 5.95
N THR A 14 1.93 -4.97 5.93
CA THR A 14 2.79 -4.78 7.10
C THR A 14 3.40 -3.38 7.05
N GLU A 15 3.24 -2.62 8.12
CA GLU A 15 3.88 -1.31 8.29
C GLU A 15 5.37 -1.47 8.61
N VAL A 16 6.21 -0.70 7.93
CA VAL A 16 7.68 -0.71 8.11
C VAL A 16 8.19 0.73 8.05
N THR A 17 9.02 1.11 9.01
CA THR A 17 9.71 2.41 9.00
C THR A 17 11.12 2.24 8.46
N ILE A 18 11.49 3.04 7.46
CA ILE A 18 12.84 3.08 6.88
C ILE A 18 13.24 4.55 6.76
N GLU A 19 14.39 4.94 7.33
CA GLU A 19 14.90 6.32 7.24
C GLU A 19 13.84 7.37 7.63
N ASP A 20 13.19 7.17 8.80
CA ASP A 20 12.12 8.03 9.33
C ASP A 20 10.88 8.17 8.42
N THR A 21 10.75 7.31 7.41
CA THR A 21 9.60 7.26 6.50
C THR A 21 8.79 5.99 6.73
N GLU A 22 7.48 6.15 6.93
CA GLU A 22 6.55 5.03 7.06
C GLU A 22 6.14 4.49 5.68
N TYR A 23 6.25 3.18 5.52
CA TYR A 23 5.83 2.44 4.33
C TYR A 23 4.87 1.33 4.73
N LEU A 24 3.96 1.00 3.81
CA LEU A 24 3.09 -0.17 3.91
C LEU A 24 3.47 -1.16 2.81
N ILE A 25 4.00 -2.31 3.20
CA ILE A 25 4.34 -3.40 2.28
C ILE A 25 3.16 -4.36 2.20
N MET A 26 2.66 -4.62 0.98
CA MET A 26 1.54 -5.54 0.75
C MET A 26 1.71 -6.30 -0.57
N ARG A 27 0.92 -7.35 -0.75
CA ARG A 27 0.88 -8.08 -2.02
C ARG A 27 -0.01 -7.34 -3.00
N GLU A 28 0.25 -7.49 -4.29
CA GLU A 28 -0.61 -6.92 -5.34
C GLU A 28 -2.06 -7.43 -5.22
N SER A 29 -2.27 -8.66 -4.77
CA SER A 29 -3.60 -9.24 -4.52
C SER A 29 -4.41 -8.51 -3.44
N ASP A 30 -3.76 -7.71 -2.59
CA ASP A 30 -4.44 -6.93 -1.55
C ASP A 30 -5.00 -5.60 -2.09
N VAL A 31 -4.65 -5.24 -3.34
CA VAL A 31 -5.14 -4.05 -4.03
C VAL A 31 -6.53 -4.32 -4.60
N LEU A 32 -7.52 -3.56 -4.14
CA LEU A 32 -8.92 -3.72 -4.56
C LEU A 32 -9.24 -2.93 -5.82
N ALA A 33 -8.69 -1.72 -5.93
CA ALA A 33 -8.89 -0.84 -7.09
C ALA A 33 -7.79 0.22 -7.17
N VAL A 34 -7.57 0.72 -8.39
CA VAL A 34 -6.81 1.96 -8.63
C VAL A 34 -7.81 3.11 -8.70
N ILE A 35 -7.51 4.20 -8.00
CA ILE A 35 -8.32 5.43 -7.99
C ILE A 35 -7.58 6.50 -8.77
N GLY A 36 -8.18 6.95 -9.89
CA GLY A 36 -7.62 7.92 -10.83
C GLY A 36 -8.69 8.47 -11.75
#